data_AF-A0A812G116-F1
#
_entry.id   AF-A0A812G116-F1
#
_cell.length_a   1.000
_cell.length_b   1.000
_cell.length_c   1.000
_cell.angle_alpha   90.00
_cell.angle_beta   90.00
_cell.angle_gamma   90.00
#
_symmetry.space_group_name_H-M   'P 1'
#
loop_
_entity.id
_entity.type
_entity.pdbx_description
1 polymer ?
#
loop_
_entity_poly.entity_id
_entity_poly.type
_entity_poly.pdbx_seq_one_letter_code
_entity_poly.pdbx_strand_id
1 'polypeptide(L)'
;MLVQPVLNEVGKEAATLETPSNSQRTRFGDISRTNRTASLMRVFTQAVASAQSGLSHLEEGKFRRFGELDLQWLSFAQLDFVAEQTEFSAGIERDRVVSGVLPQAREQAKALGCFGELGDEGLKRGLELLFDSLCNRGERYKAFKVPMWDAELQRFITRKFWLLKTVAIDGERTELGNGLFELTDEAYMLLFGLMEQDALDLARINVLRMEMLLSRGAFGEAVSLADNNARQAQRLTSEIRTLRRQIIRSISSVAIERVEYLGSEGIYQVDKLQNDLGSLGTLVRKYLDTLTDTNQLRQLSMLKEKLDAQRKATINLQTQIMDLPDTFRQQQHKLFRRRAHMEGRRLPPLEQAIKPLAILPFADINRVADEFLARFSYPVAVELFDPGSLLQQFNRVLERNERSEIDTIVEDEEVELLEEFVSQLTPQMVASVRQWMRVVIPAEGALLSTLIERALVEHDSDTAVAVQGIAIVSLDPQNDEEMSVLFRFRASPTAERYSIVLGDGRRAHGHDLHLSVQLNFKDQTQ
;
A
#
# COMPACT_ATOMS: atom_id res chain seq x y z
N MET A 1 45.08 60.88 37.51
CA MET A 1 44.56 61.48 36.27
C MET A 1 43.93 60.34 35.47
N LEU A 2 42.59 60.20 35.46
CA LEU A 2 41.64 60.92 34.57
C LEU A 2 41.86 60.47 33.11
N VAL A 3 40.92 59.92 32.33
CA VAL A 3 39.44 59.90 32.35
C VAL A 3 38.90 58.66 31.63
N GLN A 4 37.71 58.26 32.11
CA GLN A 4 36.61 57.40 31.65
C GLN A 4 36.20 57.34 30.14
N PRO A 5 35.19 56.50 29.79
CA PRO A 5 35.10 55.69 28.55
C PRO A 5 34.10 56.23 27.51
N VAL A 6 34.00 55.53 26.37
CA VAL A 6 32.84 55.64 25.47
C VAL A 6 32.16 54.27 25.38
N LEU A 7 31.02 54.17 26.04
CA LEU A 7 29.93 53.26 25.70
C LEU A 7 29.40 53.65 24.31
N ASN A 8 29.18 52.67 23.45
CA ASN A 8 27.91 52.60 22.74
C ASN A 8 27.57 51.14 22.43
N GLU A 9 26.35 50.80 22.84
CA GLU A 9 25.68 49.53 22.75
C GLU A 9 25.27 49.20 21.31
N VAL A 10 25.06 47.91 21.06
CA VAL A 10 23.82 47.30 20.53
C VAL A 10 24.18 46.21 19.53
N GLY A 11 23.87 44.97 19.91
CA GLY A 11 23.97 43.79 19.06
C GLY A 11 24.06 42.47 19.85
N LYS A 12 23.24 42.30 20.88
CA LYS A 12 23.01 41.00 21.52
C LYS A 12 22.20 40.13 20.56
N GLU A 13 22.87 39.35 19.71
CA GLU A 13 22.32 38.06 19.28
C GLU A 13 22.81 37.00 20.26
N ALA A 14 22.19 37.00 21.44
CA ALA A 14 22.18 35.82 22.26
C ALA A 14 21.36 34.78 21.49
N ALA A 15 22.03 33.87 20.78
CA ALA A 15 21.42 32.63 20.34
C ALA A 15 20.94 31.89 21.59
N THR A 16 19.68 32.15 21.94
CA THR A 16 18.87 31.32 22.80
C THR A 16 18.81 29.95 22.14
N LEU A 17 19.79 29.10 22.47
CA LEU A 17 19.67 27.65 22.35
C LEU A 17 18.52 27.26 23.29
N GLU A 18 17.30 27.39 22.77
CA GLU A 18 16.12 26.79 23.37
C GLU A 18 16.44 25.32 23.56
N THR A 19 16.60 24.91 24.82
CA THR A 19 16.66 23.50 25.16
C THR A 19 15.38 22.88 24.64
N PRO A 20 15.43 21.90 23.73
CA PRO A 20 14.24 21.33 23.15
C PRO A 20 13.37 20.79 24.28
N SER A 21 12.07 21.10 24.22
CA SER A 21 11.09 20.61 25.18
C SER A 21 11.14 19.08 25.24
N ASN A 22 10.72 18.48 26.35
CA ASN A 22 10.79 17.03 26.53
C ASN A 22 10.04 16.26 25.43
N SER A 23 9.01 16.87 24.83
CA SER A 23 8.27 16.33 23.67
C SER A 23 9.02 16.43 22.34
N GLN A 24 9.86 17.46 22.15
CA GLN A 24 10.73 17.56 20.98
C GLN A 24 11.89 16.56 21.07
N ARG A 25 12.46 16.34 22.27
CA ARG A 25 13.49 15.31 22.50
C ARG A 25 12.97 13.91 22.18
N THR A 26 11.74 13.57 22.59
CA THR A 26 11.15 12.26 22.27
C THR A 26 10.85 12.12 20.78
N ARG A 27 10.27 13.15 20.13
CA ARG A 27 9.97 13.12 18.67
C ARG A 27 11.23 12.92 17.82
N PHE A 28 12.30 13.67 18.09
CA PHE A 28 13.54 13.55 17.32
C PHE A 28 14.38 12.33 17.72
N GLY A 29 14.25 11.85 18.97
CA GLY A 29 14.80 10.58 19.42
C GLY A 29 14.21 9.39 18.67
N ASP A 30 12.89 9.37 18.47
CA ASP A 30 12.21 8.31 17.71
C ASP A 30 12.59 8.32 16.23
N ILE A 31 12.71 9.50 15.60
CA ILE A 31 13.23 9.62 14.23
C ILE A 31 14.67 9.13 14.15
N SER A 32 15.50 9.45 15.15
CA SER A 32 16.88 8.98 15.23
C SER A 32 16.94 7.45 15.37
N ARG A 33 16.02 6.83 16.11
CA ARG A 33 15.89 5.36 16.20
C ARG A 33 15.46 4.73 14.88
N THR A 34 14.45 5.29 14.21
CA THR A 34 14.02 4.81 12.89
C THR A 34 15.13 4.93 11.85
N ASN A 35 15.87 6.05 11.87
CA ASN A 35 17.03 6.26 11.00
C ASN A 35 18.18 5.27 11.30
N ARG A 36 18.38 4.88 12.57
CA ARG A 36 19.34 3.83 12.96
C ARG A 36 18.98 2.48 12.34
N THR A 37 17.71 2.12 12.31
CA THR A 37 17.24 0.86 11.69
C THR A 37 17.31 0.95 10.15
N ALA A 38 16.86 2.05 9.56
CA ALA A 38 16.97 2.28 8.11
C ALA A 38 18.44 2.27 7.62
N SER A 39 19.37 2.70 8.47
CA SER A 39 20.81 2.65 8.18
C SER A 39 21.34 1.22 8.07
N LEU A 40 20.78 0.25 8.80
CA LEU A 40 21.13 -1.18 8.67
C LEU A 40 20.74 -1.68 7.28
N MET A 41 19.51 -1.39 6.85
CA MET A 41 19.02 -1.73 5.51
C MET A 41 19.89 -1.13 4.42
N ARG A 42 20.25 0.15 4.55
CA ARG A 42 21.13 0.81 3.57
C ARG A 42 22.47 0.09 3.44
N VAL A 43 23.10 -0.30 4.54
CA VAL A 43 24.39 -1.02 4.51
C VAL A 43 24.21 -2.40 3.88
N PHE A 44 23.14 -3.11 4.23
CA PHE A 44 22.84 -4.40 3.63
C PHE A 44 22.68 -4.28 2.11
N THR A 45 21.86 -3.35 1.61
CA THR A 45 21.70 -3.11 0.17
C THR A 45 23.02 -2.72 -0.50
N GLN A 46 23.87 -1.93 0.16
CA GLN A 46 25.20 -1.59 -0.33
C GLN A 46 26.13 -2.81 -0.41
N ALA A 47 26.08 -3.71 0.57
CA ALA A 47 26.84 -4.95 0.54
C ALA A 47 26.37 -5.84 -0.62
N VAL A 48 25.06 -6.00 -0.83
CA VAL A 48 24.51 -6.73 -1.98
C VAL A 48 24.97 -6.13 -3.31
N ALA A 49 24.88 -4.80 -3.45
CA ALA A 49 25.34 -4.10 -4.65
C ALA A 49 26.85 -4.24 -4.87
N SER A 50 27.65 -4.26 -3.80
CA SER A 50 29.09 -4.50 -3.88
C SER A 50 29.43 -5.92 -4.33
N ALA A 51 28.60 -6.92 -4.00
CA ALA A 51 28.78 -8.27 -4.53
C ALA A 51 28.49 -8.31 -6.03
N GLN A 52 27.43 -7.62 -6.47
CA GLN A 52 27.06 -7.50 -7.88
C GLN A 52 28.15 -6.80 -8.71
N SER A 53 28.76 -5.74 -8.19
CA SER A 53 29.88 -5.07 -8.86
C SER A 53 31.16 -5.92 -8.83
N GLY A 54 31.44 -6.64 -7.75
CA GLY A 54 32.55 -7.60 -7.70
C GLY A 54 32.45 -8.69 -8.77
N LEU A 55 31.23 -9.18 -9.02
CA LEU A 55 30.93 -10.17 -10.04
C LEU A 55 31.08 -9.66 -11.47
N SER A 56 30.82 -8.38 -11.73
CA SER A 56 31.01 -7.80 -13.07
C SER A 56 32.48 -7.60 -13.42
N HIS A 57 33.37 -7.55 -12.43
CA HIS A 57 34.82 -7.39 -12.62
C HIS A 57 35.60 -8.72 -12.66
N LEU A 58 35.00 -9.84 -12.25
CA LEU A 58 35.65 -11.15 -12.25
C LEU A 58 35.41 -11.93 -13.55
N GLU A 59 36.49 -12.54 -14.06
CA GLU A 59 36.51 -13.55 -15.14
C GLU A 59 35.66 -13.22 -16.39
N GLU A 60 36.00 -12.12 -17.07
CA GLU A 60 35.52 -11.79 -18.43
C GLU A 60 33.98 -11.83 -18.62
N GLY A 61 33.22 -11.61 -17.54
CA GLY A 61 31.76 -11.59 -17.58
C GLY A 61 31.08 -12.97 -17.60
N LYS A 62 31.83 -14.06 -17.43
CA LYS A 62 31.27 -15.44 -17.37
C LYS A 62 30.21 -15.59 -16.27
N PHE A 63 30.34 -14.86 -15.17
CA PHE A 63 29.41 -14.89 -14.03
C PHE A 63 28.53 -13.64 -13.94
N ARG A 64 28.51 -12.80 -14.98
CA ARG A 64 27.74 -11.54 -14.99
C ARG A 64 26.25 -11.77 -14.77
N ARG A 65 25.72 -12.87 -15.30
CA ARG A 65 24.31 -13.25 -15.18
C ARG A 65 23.90 -13.68 -13.77
N PHE A 66 24.85 -13.95 -12.87
CA PHE A 66 24.53 -14.16 -11.46
C PHE A 66 23.87 -12.90 -10.87
N GLY A 67 24.26 -11.71 -11.35
CA GLY A 67 23.62 -10.46 -10.96
C GLY A 67 22.18 -10.26 -11.46
N GLU A 68 21.65 -11.17 -12.28
CA GLU A 68 20.23 -11.21 -12.67
C GLU A 68 19.37 -11.96 -11.63
N LEU A 69 19.99 -12.74 -10.73
CA LEU A 69 19.29 -13.42 -9.64
C LEU A 69 18.84 -12.42 -8.58
N ASP A 70 17.89 -12.83 -7.75
CA ASP A 70 17.49 -12.03 -6.59
C ASP A 70 18.55 -12.16 -5.49
N LEU A 71 19.59 -11.33 -5.61
CA LEU A 71 20.70 -11.27 -4.68
C LEU A 71 20.27 -10.84 -3.28
N GLN A 72 19.20 -10.05 -3.18
CA GLN A 72 18.68 -9.59 -1.90
C GLN A 72 18.04 -10.77 -1.15
N TRP A 73 17.21 -11.55 -1.85
CA TRP A 73 16.63 -12.77 -1.31
C TRP A 73 17.71 -13.81 -0.94
N LEU A 74 18.68 -14.04 -1.82
CA LEU A 74 19.78 -14.99 -1.56
C LEU A 74 20.63 -14.55 -0.36
N SER A 75 20.79 -13.24 -0.14
CA SER A 75 21.49 -12.72 1.04
C SER A 75 20.72 -13.00 2.32
N PHE A 76 19.39 -12.82 2.33
CA PHE A 76 18.57 -13.18 3.48
C PHE A 76 18.58 -14.69 3.73
N ALA A 77 18.53 -15.52 2.68
CA ALA A 77 18.65 -16.96 2.82
C ALA A 77 19.99 -17.38 3.45
N GLN A 78 21.09 -16.67 3.15
CA GLN A 78 22.39 -16.90 3.82
C GLN A 78 22.35 -16.51 5.30
N LEU A 79 21.75 -15.37 5.64
CA LEU A 79 21.63 -14.93 7.05
C LEU A 79 20.72 -15.87 7.85
N ASP A 80 19.61 -16.31 7.28
CA ASP A 80 18.66 -17.24 7.88
C ASP A 80 19.28 -18.62 8.11
N PHE A 81 20.01 -19.14 7.12
CA PHE A 81 20.73 -20.40 7.26
C PHE A 81 21.83 -20.31 8.33
N VAL A 82 22.53 -19.17 8.45
CA VAL A 82 23.46 -18.95 9.56
C VAL A 82 22.71 -18.98 10.89
N ALA A 83 21.60 -18.24 11.01
CA ALA A 83 20.80 -18.18 12.24
C ALA A 83 20.35 -19.56 12.73
N GLU A 84 19.79 -20.38 11.83
CA GLU A 84 19.31 -21.74 12.14
C GLU A 84 20.46 -22.62 12.64
N GLN A 85 21.62 -22.56 11.99
CA GLN A 85 22.73 -23.45 12.30
C GLN A 85 23.57 -22.98 13.50
N THR A 86 23.53 -21.69 13.85
CA THR A 86 24.21 -21.13 15.03
C THR A 86 23.36 -21.14 16.29
N GLU A 87 22.10 -21.58 16.25
CA GLU A 87 21.27 -21.73 17.46
C GLU A 87 21.87 -22.75 18.44
N PHE A 88 22.53 -23.80 17.92
CA PHE A 88 23.12 -24.90 18.71
C PHE A 88 24.64 -25.05 18.56
N SER A 89 25.30 -24.16 17.81
CA SER A 89 26.74 -24.22 17.49
C SER A 89 27.42 -22.87 17.74
N ALA A 90 28.72 -22.89 18.08
CA ALA A 90 29.53 -21.69 18.29
C ALA A 90 29.78 -20.87 16.99
N GLY A 91 29.31 -21.35 15.84
CA GLY A 91 29.45 -20.68 14.55
C GLY A 91 29.33 -21.67 13.39
N ILE A 92 29.36 -21.14 12.16
CA ILE A 92 29.27 -21.92 10.92
C ILE A 92 30.35 -21.54 9.91
N GLU A 93 30.83 -22.52 9.14
CA GLU A 93 31.79 -22.31 8.06
C GLU A 93 31.13 -21.74 6.80
N ARG A 94 31.85 -20.86 6.09
CA ARG A 94 31.44 -20.28 4.80
C ARG A 94 30.98 -21.32 3.78
N ASP A 95 31.72 -22.41 3.63
CA ASP A 95 31.42 -23.44 2.63
C ASP A 95 30.12 -24.19 2.93
N ARG A 96 29.79 -24.38 4.22
CA ARG A 96 28.50 -24.93 4.64
C ARG A 96 27.34 -23.99 4.31
N VAL A 97 27.49 -22.69 4.59
CA VAL A 97 26.45 -21.70 4.27
C VAL A 97 26.19 -21.64 2.76
N VAL A 98 27.26 -21.54 1.97
CA VAL A 98 27.15 -21.51 0.50
C VAL A 98 26.50 -22.78 -0.04
N SER A 99 26.90 -23.95 0.49
CA SER A 99 26.32 -25.23 0.05
C SER A 99 24.85 -25.39 0.45
N GLY A 100 24.44 -24.83 1.59
CA GLY A 100 23.06 -24.85 2.07
C GLY A 100 22.10 -24.01 1.23
N VAL A 101 22.58 -22.88 0.69
CA VAL A 101 21.78 -21.95 -0.14
C VAL A 101 21.89 -22.24 -1.65
N LEU A 102 22.85 -23.07 -2.06
CA LEU A 102 23.06 -23.44 -3.47
C LEU A 102 21.80 -24.03 -4.15
N PRO A 103 21.01 -24.93 -3.53
CA PRO A 103 19.78 -25.45 -4.15
C PRO A 103 18.80 -24.36 -4.56
N GLN A 104 18.62 -23.33 -3.74
CA GLN A 104 17.68 -22.24 -3.97
C GLN A 104 18.19 -21.31 -5.09
N ALA A 105 19.51 -21.05 -5.12
CA ALA A 105 20.14 -20.34 -6.22
C ALA A 105 19.99 -21.09 -7.56
N ARG A 106 20.04 -22.43 -7.55
CA ARG A 106 19.78 -23.25 -8.74
C ARG A 106 18.35 -23.07 -9.24
N GLU A 107 17.36 -23.09 -8.35
CA GLU A 107 15.96 -22.92 -8.73
C GLU A 107 15.70 -21.52 -9.30
N GLN A 108 16.27 -20.46 -8.71
CA GLN A 108 16.19 -19.11 -9.30
C GLN A 108 16.84 -19.06 -10.69
N ALA A 109 18.02 -19.65 -10.85
CA ALA A 109 18.73 -19.66 -12.13
C ALA A 109 18.01 -20.47 -13.22
N LYS A 110 17.32 -21.57 -12.85
CA LYS A 110 16.47 -22.34 -13.77
C LYS A 110 15.24 -21.54 -14.17
N ALA A 111 14.59 -20.88 -13.22
CA ALA A 111 13.41 -20.04 -13.49
C ALA A 111 13.72 -18.88 -14.45
N LEU A 112 14.92 -18.30 -14.35
CA LEU A 112 15.41 -17.25 -15.26
C LEU A 112 16.06 -17.78 -16.54
N GLY A 113 16.21 -19.10 -16.68
CA GLY A 113 16.84 -19.73 -17.85
C GLY A 113 18.34 -19.46 -17.98
N CYS A 114 19.02 -18.99 -16.93
CA CYS A 114 20.47 -18.70 -16.93
C CYS A 114 21.33 -19.83 -16.34
N PHE A 115 20.72 -20.90 -15.80
CA PHE A 115 21.43 -22.03 -15.20
C PHE A 115 22.39 -22.74 -16.16
N GLY A 116 22.02 -22.87 -17.44
CA GLY A 116 22.87 -23.52 -18.45
C GLY A 116 24.20 -22.81 -18.71
N GLU A 117 24.26 -21.50 -18.47
CA GLU A 117 25.45 -20.67 -18.65
C GLU A 117 26.29 -20.56 -17.37
N LEU A 118 25.62 -20.40 -16.21
CA LEU A 118 26.31 -20.26 -14.93
C LEU A 118 26.84 -21.59 -14.38
N GLY A 119 26.05 -22.65 -14.50
CA GLY A 119 26.30 -23.93 -13.83
C GLY A 119 26.42 -23.82 -12.31
N ASP A 120 26.72 -24.93 -11.66
CA ASP A 120 26.90 -24.96 -10.20
C ASP A 120 28.14 -24.20 -9.73
N GLU A 121 29.20 -24.20 -10.52
CA GLU A 121 30.44 -23.51 -10.21
C GLU A 121 30.22 -21.98 -10.16
N GLY A 122 29.52 -21.41 -11.15
CA GLY A 122 29.21 -19.99 -11.19
C GLY A 122 28.27 -19.56 -10.08
N LEU A 123 27.26 -20.38 -9.76
CA LEU A 123 26.37 -20.13 -8.63
C LEU A 123 27.12 -20.17 -7.30
N LYS A 124 27.97 -21.18 -7.08
CA LYS A 124 28.79 -21.29 -5.87
C LYS A 124 29.69 -20.07 -5.72
N ARG A 125 30.35 -19.65 -6.81
CA ARG A 125 31.25 -18.49 -6.79
C ARG A 125 30.52 -17.18 -6.52
N GLY A 126 29.32 -17.00 -7.07
CA GLY A 126 28.48 -15.83 -6.79
C GLY A 126 28.00 -15.77 -5.35
N LEU A 127 27.53 -16.90 -4.80
CA LEU A 127 27.13 -17.00 -3.39
C LEU A 127 28.28 -16.74 -2.43
N GLU A 128 29.49 -17.20 -2.77
CA GLU A 128 30.73 -16.93 -2.06
C GLU A 128 31.08 -15.43 -1.98
N LEU A 129 30.94 -14.71 -3.09
CA LEU A 129 31.17 -13.26 -3.16
C LEU A 129 30.10 -12.49 -2.41
N LEU A 130 28.85 -12.95 -2.49
CA LEU A 130 27.73 -12.39 -1.73
C LEU A 130 27.98 -12.50 -0.23
N PHE A 131 28.35 -13.69 0.24
CA PHE A 131 28.70 -13.95 1.64
C PHE A 131 29.87 -13.08 2.10
N ASP A 132 30.93 -12.99 1.29
CA ASP A 132 32.10 -12.16 1.60
C ASP A 132 31.77 -10.67 1.73
N SER A 133 30.80 -10.20 0.94
CA SER A 133 30.31 -8.82 1.04
C SER A 133 29.53 -8.57 2.33
N LEU A 134 28.67 -9.50 2.75
CA LEU A 134 27.94 -9.44 4.03
C LEU A 134 28.89 -9.44 5.25
N CYS A 135 30.03 -10.11 5.13
CA CYS A 135 31.10 -10.13 6.12
C CYS A 135 32.03 -8.91 6.06
N ASN A 136 31.82 -7.97 5.12
CA ASN A 136 32.69 -6.84 4.85
C ASN A 136 34.16 -7.24 4.58
N ARG A 137 34.37 -8.29 3.78
CA ARG A 137 35.72 -8.82 3.47
C ARG A 137 36.63 -7.78 2.83
N GLY A 138 36.07 -6.88 2.01
CA GLY A 138 36.82 -5.77 1.39
C GLY A 138 37.54 -4.88 2.39
N GLU A 139 36.99 -4.72 3.60
CA GLU A 139 37.58 -3.97 4.70
C GLU A 139 38.23 -4.88 5.76
N ARG A 140 38.73 -6.06 5.34
CA ARG A 140 39.37 -7.06 6.23
C ARG A 140 38.48 -7.51 7.37
N TYR A 141 37.18 -7.73 7.11
CA TYR A 141 36.19 -8.18 8.10
C TYR A 141 35.97 -7.19 9.28
N LYS A 142 36.33 -5.91 9.08
CA LYS A 142 36.03 -4.85 10.05
C LYS A 142 34.54 -4.53 10.06
N ALA A 143 34.06 -4.00 11.18
CA ALA A 143 32.70 -3.48 11.30
C ALA A 143 32.39 -2.47 10.18
N PHE A 144 31.19 -2.57 9.63
CA PHE A 144 30.60 -1.52 8.80
C PHE A 144 30.54 -0.23 9.62
N LYS A 145 30.87 0.89 8.98
CA LYS A 145 30.87 2.21 9.63
C LYS A 145 29.83 3.08 8.94
N VAL A 146 28.87 3.57 9.72
CA VAL A 146 27.80 4.43 9.20
C VAL A 146 27.79 5.75 9.96
N PRO A 147 28.05 6.88 9.28
CA PRO A 147 27.79 8.18 9.86
C PRO A 147 26.27 8.42 9.91
N MET A 148 25.78 8.82 11.07
CA MET A 148 24.36 9.10 11.31
C MET A 148 24.21 10.40 12.10
N TRP A 149 23.21 11.20 11.76
CA TRP A 149 22.83 12.36 12.55
C TRP A 149 22.09 11.89 13.81
N ASP A 150 22.55 12.29 14.98
CA ASP A 150 21.84 12.10 16.24
C ASP A 150 21.23 13.44 16.65
N ALA A 151 19.91 13.53 16.58
CA ALA A 151 19.20 14.77 16.81
C ALA A 151 19.14 15.15 18.31
N GLU A 152 19.29 14.19 19.23
CA GLU A 152 19.38 14.48 20.67
C GLU A 152 20.73 15.12 21.01
N LEU A 153 21.79 14.66 20.35
CA LEU A 153 23.15 15.16 20.55
C LEU A 153 23.57 16.24 19.54
N GLN A 154 22.69 16.59 18.60
CA GLN A 154 22.90 17.56 17.51
C GLN A 154 24.25 17.41 16.80
N ARG A 155 24.67 16.16 16.55
CA ARG A 155 25.95 15.88 15.91
C ARG A 155 25.91 14.59 15.11
N PHE A 156 26.86 14.45 14.19
CA PHE A 156 27.11 13.18 13.54
C PHE A 156 27.81 12.21 14.50
N ILE A 157 27.30 11.00 14.58
CA ILE A 157 27.88 9.88 15.32
C ILE A 157 28.17 8.77 14.32
N THR A 158 29.29 8.07 14.49
CA THR A 158 29.61 6.90 13.68
C THR A 158 29.18 5.64 14.40
N ARG A 159 28.18 4.94 13.85
CA ARG A 159 27.81 3.60 14.31
C ARG A 159 28.71 2.57 13.66
N LYS A 160 29.17 1.60 14.45
CA LYS A 160 29.94 0.45 13.98
C LYS A 160 29.18 -0.82 14.31
N PHE A 161 28.98 -1.69 13.33
CA PHE A 161 28.32 -2.98 13.53
C PHE A 161 28.82 -4.00 12.50
N TRP A 162 28.58 -5.27 12.76
CA TRP A 162 28.76 -6.36 11.80
C TRP A 162 27.39 -6.93 11.46
N LEU A 163 27.26 -7.56 10.29
CA LEU A 163 26.10 -8.41 9.99
C LEU A 163 26.46 -9.88 10.31
N LEU A 164 27.61 -10.30 9.82
CA LEU A 164 28.25 -11.57 10.17
C LEU A 164 29.59 -11.27 10.85
N LYS A 165 29.83 -11.91 12.00
CA LYS A 165 31.06 -11.74 12.77
C LYS A 165 31.85 -13.03 12.76
N THR A 166 33.18 -12.92 12.63
CA THR A 166 34.08 -14.07 12.78
C THR A 166 34.21 -14.45 14.25
N VAL A 167 33.97 -15.71 14.58
CA VAL A 167 34.20 -16.28 15.90
C VAL A 167 35.58 -16.94 15.88
N ALA A 168 36.46 -16.53 16.81
CA ALA A 168 37.74 -17.18 17.01
C ALA A 168 37.55 -18.37 17.95
N ILE A 169 37.92 -19.57 17.50
CA ILE A 169 38.11 -20.70 18.42
C ILE A 169 39.52 -20.56 18.99
N ASP A 170 39.63 -20.35 20.30
CA ASP A 170 40.90 -20.48 21.01
C ASP A 170 41.41 -21.92 20.85
N GLY A 171 42.46 -22.10 20.05
CA GLY A 171 43.32 -23.29 20.11
C GLY A 171 43.10 -24.37 19.05
N GLU A 172 42.01 -24.38 18.28
CA GLU A 172 41.84 -25.34 17.19
C GLU A 172 41.61 -24.61 15.86
N ARG A 173 42.60 -24.71 14.97
CA ARG A 173 42.35 -24.53 13.54
C ARG A 173 41.30 -25.57 13.16
N THR A 174 40.14 -25.13 12.69
CA THR A 174 39.24 -25.95 11.88
C THR A 174 40.06 -26.71 10.83
N GLU A 175 39.71 -27.95 10.54
CA GLU A 175 40.46 -28.87 9.67
C GLU A 175 40.77 -28.29 8.28
N LEU A 176 40.04 -27.24 7.86
CA LEU A 176 40.19 -26.51 6.60
C LEU A 176 40.76 -25.07 6.69
N GLY A 177 41.11 -24.58 7.89
CA GLY A 177 41.67 -23.22 8.06
C GLY A 177 40.70 -22.07 7.77
N ASN A 178 39.40 -22.35 7.63
CA ASN A 178 38.35 -21.37 7.41
C ASN A 178 37.75 -20.91 8.75
N GLY A 179 37.62 -19.59 8.95
CA GLY A 179 37.01 -19.03 10.15
C GLY A 179 35.52 -19.36 10.27
N LEU A 180 35.02 -19.47 11.51
CA LEU A 180 33.60 -19.61 11.80
C LEU A 180 32.91 -18.26 11.83
N PHE A 181 31.64 -18.22 11.42
CA PHE A 181 30.81 -17.03 11.37
C PHE A 181 29.56 -17.20 12.22
N GLU A 182 29.11 -16.10 12.83
CA GLU A 182 27.89 -16.01 13.62
C GLU A 182 27.11 -14.75 13.23
N LEU A 183 25.78 -14.83 13.36
CA LEU A 183 24.89 -13.70 13.14
C LEU A 183 24.92 -12.73 14.32
N THR A 184 24.97 -11.43 14.06
CA THR A 184 24.92 -10.41 15.11
C THR A 184 23.50 -9.94 15.42
N ASP A 185 23.30 -9.28 16.56
CA ASP A 185 22.05 -8.62 16.92
C ASP A 185 21.54 -7.68 15.81
N GLU A 186 22.45 -6.95 15.14
CA GLU A 186 22.08 -6.11 13.99
C GLU A 186 21.54 -6.89 12.79
N ALA A 187 22.11 -8.05 12.50
CA ALA A 187 21.61 -8.90 11.43
C ALA A 187 20.32 -9.61 11.82
N TYR A 188 20.12 -9.98 13.09
CA TYR A 188 18.82 -10.43 13.59
C TYR A 188 17.76 -9.33 13.47
N MET A 189 18.08 -8.08 13.82
CA MET A 189 17.18 -6.94 13.64
C MET A 189 16.85 -6.70 12.16
N LEU A 190 17.80 -6.93 11.26
CA LEU A 190 17.59 -6.83 9.81
C LEU A 190 16.65 -7.93 9.31
N LEU A 191 16.91 -9.18 9.71
CA LEU A 191 16.15 -10.36 9.32
C LEU A 191 14.70 -10.28 9.83
N PHE A 192 14.51 -9.99 11.11
CA PHE A 192 13.17 -9.91 11.72
C PHE A 192 12.46 -8.58 11.52
N GLY A 193 13.21 -7.49 11.30
CA GLY A 193 12.65 -6.15 11.08
C GLY A 193 12.01 -5.96 9.71
N LEU A 194 12.28 -6.87 8.77
CA LEU A 194 11.72 -6.87 7.41
C LEU A 194 10.73 -7.98 7.14
N MET A 195 10.57 -8.96 8.04
CA MET A 195 9.49 -9.91 7.88
C MET A 195 8.19 -9.11 7.86
N GLU A 196 7.30 -9.40 6.90
CA GLU A 196 5.91 -8.95 6.96
C GLU A 196 5.33 -9.57 8.23
N GLN A 197 5.50 -8.88 9.35
CA GLN A 197 4.88 -9.28 10.59
C GLN A 197 3.40 -9.05 10.38
N ASP A 198 2.64 -10.15 10.36
CA ASP A 198 1.20 -10.08 10.42
C ASP A 198 0.81 -9.09 11.51
N ALA A 199 -0.14 -8.20 11.22
CA ALA A 199 -0.48 -7.14 12.15
C ALA A 199 -0.96 -7.68 13.52
N LEU A 200 -1.37 -8.95 13.59
CA LEU A 200 -1.64 -9.68 14.82
C LEU A 200 -0.36 -10.07 15.59
N ASP A 201 0.69 -10.52 14.91
CA ASP A 201 1.98 -10.82 15.54
C ASP A 201 2.68 -9.55 16.03
N LEU A 202 2.62 -8.46 15.28
CA LEU A 202 3.10 -7.16 15.73
C LEU A 202 2.36 -6.70 17.00
N ALA A 203 1.05 -6.93 17.08
CA ALA A 203 0.26 -6.62 18.26
C ALA A 203 0.69 -7.43 19.49
N ARG A 204 1.07 -8.70 19.30
CA ARG A 204 1.60 -9.58 20.36
C ARG A 204 2.99 -9.16 20.82
N ILE A 205 3.89 -8.81 19.89
CA ILE A 205 5.21 -8.27 20.23
C ILE A 205 5.07 -6.99 21.08
N ASN A 206 4.12 -6.11 20.73
CA ASN A 206 3.84 -4.92 21.52
C ASN A 206 3.34 -5.26 22.93
N VAL A 207 2.57 -6.33 23.13
CA VAL A 207 2.15 -6.81 24.45
C VAL A 207 3.34 -7.26 25.28
N LEU A 208 4.25 -8.06 24.73
CA LEU A 208 5.48 -8.46 25.41
C LEU A 208 6.37 -7.25 25.75
N ARG A 209 6.47 -6.28 24.84
CA ARG A 209 7.21 -5.05 25.09
C ARG A 209 6.59 -4.21 26.21
N MET A 210 5.25 -4.16 26.31
CA MET A 210 4.58 -3.53 27.46
C MET A 210 4.92 -4.25 28.77
N GLU A 211 4.98 -5.59 28.78
CA GLU A 211 5.39 -6.38 29.94
C GLU A 211 6.82 -6.02 30.39
N MET A 212 7.76 -5.91 29.45
CA MET A 212 9.14 -5.49 29.74
C MET A 212 9.25 -4.05 30.25
N LEU A 213 8.40 -3.14 29.76
CA LEU A 213 8.37 -1.76 30.24
C LEU A 213 7.81 -1.68 31.67
N LEU A 214 6.81 -2.50 32.00
CA LEU A 214 6.27 -2.62 33.34
C LEU A 214 7.30 -3.14 34.34
N SER A 215 8.07 -4.16 33.97
CA SER A 215 9.12 -4.70 34.84
C SER A 215 10.26 -3.70 35.10
N ARG A 216 10.50 -2.78 34.17
CA ARG A 216 11.48 -1.69 34.29
C ARG A 216 10.93 -0.44 35.01
N GLY A 217 9.65 -0.40 35.37
CA GLY A 217 9.00 0.76 35.98
C GLY A 217 8.72 1.93 35.02
N ALA A 218 8.82 1.70 33.70
CA ALA A 218 8.59 2.71 32.66
C ALA A 218 7.10 2.78 32.27
N PHE A 219 6.22 3.05 33.25
CA PHE A 219 4.76 2.96 33.08
C PHE A 219 4.20 3.93 32.03
N GLY A 220 4.71 5.15 31.93
CA GLY A 220 4.28 6.12 30.93
C GLY A 220 4.55 5.69 29.47
N GLU A 221 5.70 5.06 29.22
CA GLU A 221 6.02 4.50 27.90
C GLU A 221 5.10 3.32 27.56
N ALA A 222 4.76 2.48 28.55
CA ALA A 222 3.82 1.39 28.36
C ALA A 222 2.41 1.90 27.97
N VAL A 223 1.94 3.02 28.55
CA VAL A 223 0.67 3.65 28.16
C VAL A 223 0.69 4.13 26.72
N SER A 224 1.76 4.81 26.30
CA SER A 224 1.91 5.27 24.90
C SER A 224 1.95 4.10 23.92
N LEU A 225 2.64 3.02 24.28
CA LEU A 225 2.69 1.81 23.47
C LEU A 225 1.31 1.12 23.38
N ALA A 226 0.55 1.09 24.46
CA ALA A 226 -0.82 0.57 24.47
C ALA A 226 -1.75 1.37 23.53
N ASP A 227 -1.59 2.70 23.46
CA ASP A 227 -2.36 3.54 22.53
C ASP A 227 -2.07 3.21 21.07
N ASN A 228 -0.80 3.04 20.73
CA ASN A 228 -0.42 2.64 19.38
C ASN A 228 -0.95 1.25 19.04
N ASN A 229 -0.89 0.31 19.98
CA ASN A 229 -1.40 -1.05 19.79
C ASN A 229 -2.93 -1.08 19.62
N ALA A 230 -3.66 -0.24 20.36
CA ALA A 230 -5.11 -0.10 20.22
C ALA A 230 -5.51 0.45 18.84
N ARG A 231 -4.77 1.44 18.31
CA ARG A 231 -4.99 1.96 16.94
C ARG A 231 -4.73 0.89 15.88
N GLN A 232 -3.71 0.05 16.07
CA GLN A 232 -3.44 -1.08 15.17
C GLN A 232 -4.57 -2.11 15.18
N ALA A 233 -5.08 -2.48 16.35
CA ALA A 233 -6.23 -3.38 16.49
C ALA A 233 -7.50 -2.84 15.82
N GLN A 234 -7.74 -1.52 15.89
CA GLN A 234 -8.85 -0.87 15.19
C GLN A 234 -8.71 -0.95 13.66
N ARG A 235 -7.50 -0.75 13.12
CA ARG A 235 -7.23 -0.88 11.68
C ARG A 235 -7.52 -2.29 11.19
N LEU A 236 -6.99 -3.29 11.88
CA LEU A 236 -7.27 -4.71 11.62
C LEU A 236 -8.76 -5.01 11.59
N THR A 237 -9.51 -4.50 12.57
CA THR A 237 -10.97 -4.68 12.62
C THR A 237 -11.65 -4.04 11.39
N SER A 238 -11.22 -2.85 10.97
CA SER A 238 -11.74 -2.19 9.77
C SER A 238 -11.45 -2.97 8.49
N GLU A 239 -10.26 -3.55 8.37
CA GLU A 239 -9.86 -4.39 7.25
C GLU A 239 -10.73 -5.63 7.14
N ILE A 240 -10.95 -6.35 8.24
CA ILE A 240 -11.83 -7.53 8.29
C ILE A 240 -13.28 -7.16 7.93
N ARG A 241 -13.80 -6.03 8.41
CA ARG A 241 -15.14 -5.53 8.01
C ARG A 241 -15.22 -5.20 6.53
N THR A 242 -14.15 -4.66 5.98
CA THR A 242 -14.08 -4.32 4.55
C THR A 242 -14.05 -5.57 3.71
N LEU A 243 -13.26 -6.58 4.10
CA LEU A 243 -13.22 -7.89 3.47
C LEU A 243 -14.60 -8.58 3.53
N ARG A 244 -15.27 -8.57 4.69
CA ARG A 244 -16.64 -9.10 4.83
C ARG A 244 -17.63 -8.39 3.89
N ARG A 245 -17.55 -7.05 3.80
CA ARG A 245 -18.38 -6.26 2.86
C ARG A 245 -18.10 -6.61 1.41
N GLN A 246 -16.83 -6.83 1.06
CA GLN A 246 -16.42 -7.27 -0.28
C GLN A 246 -17.00 -8.64 -0.60
N ILE A 247 -16.90 -9.63 0.29
CA ILE A 247 -17.53 -10.95 0.11
C ILE A 247 -19.04 -10.83 -0.17
N ILE A 248 -19.75 -9.99 0.58
CA ILE A 248 -21.19 -9.79 0.41
C ILE A 248 -21.50 -9.11 -0.93
N ARG A 249 -20.69 -8.15 -1.39
CA ARG A 249 -20.98 -7.39 -2.61
C ARG A 249 -20.46 -8.05 -3.89
N SER A 250 -19.19 -8.45 -3.90
CA SER A 250 -18.49 -9.05 -5.02
C SER A 250 -17.55 -10.15 -4.52
N ILE A 251 -18.09 -11.37 -4.39
CA ILE A 251 -17.30 -12.51 -3.90
C ILE A 251 -16.15 -12.89 -4.85
N SER A 252 -16.24 -12.56 -6.15
CA SER A 252 -15.21 -12.87 -7.14
C SER A 252 -13.92 -12.07 -6.97
N SER A 253 -13.95 -10.91 -6.31
CA SER A 253 -12.74 -10.12 -6.04
C SER A 253 -12.01 -10.56 -4.76
N VAL A 254 -12.51 -11.59 -4.08
CA VAL A 254 -11.94 -12.12 -2.83
C VAL A 254 -11.35 -13.50 -3.08
N ALA A 255 -10.05 -13.64 -2.86
CA ALA A 255 -9.35 -14.92 -2.92
C ALA A 255 -9.79 -15.83 -1.77
N ILE A 256 -10.12 -17.10 -2.08
CA ILE A 256 -10.59 -18.07 -1.09
C ILE A 256 -9.48 -18.41 -0.09
N GLU A 257 -8.23 -18.49 -0.56
CA GLU A 257 -7.04 -18.80 0.23
C GLU A 257 -6.85 -17.77 1.36
N ARG A 258 -7.16 -16.49 1.07
CA ARG A 258 -7.10 -15.41 2.06
C ARG A 258 -8.16 -15.58 3.15
N VAL A 259 -9.36 -16.03 2.80
CA VAL A 259 -10.45 -16.26 3.76
C VAL A 259 -10.15 -17.48 4.63
N GLU A 260 -9.61 -18.54 4.02
CA GLU A 260 -9.21 -19.75 4.73
C GLU A 260 -8.04 -19.49 5.68
N TYR A 261 -7.01 -18.76 5.23
CA TYR A 261 -5.88 -18.34 6.06
C TYR A 261 -6.34 -17.55 7.30
N LEU A 262 -7.20 -16.55 7.11
CA LEU A 262 -7.74 -15.77 8.23
C LEU A 262 -8.60 -16.64 9.16
N GLY A 263 -9.35 -17.59 8.61
CA GLY A 263 -10.21 -18.49 9.36
C GLY A 263 -9.47 -19.54 10.19
N SER A 264 -8.30 -20.01 9.76
CA SER A 264 -7.47 -20.94 10.54
C SER A 264 -6.44 -20.20 11.38
N GLU A 265 -5.49 -19.56 10.71
CA GLU A 265 -4.28 -19.02 11.33
C GLU A 265 -4.55 -17.69 12.02
N GLY A 266 -5.42 -16.87 11.44
CA GLY A 266 -5.87 -15.62 12.07
C GLY A 266 -6.59 -15.87 13.41
N ILE A 267 -7.42 -16.91 13.53
CA ILE A 267 -8.08 -17.26 14.80
C ILE A 267 -7.05 -17.70 15.84
N TYR A 268 -6.10 -18.54 15.45
CA TYR A 268 -5.05 -19.02 16.34
C TYR A 268 -4.18 -17.88 16.88
N GLN A 269 -3.77 -16.94 16.02
CA GLN A 269 -3.00 -15.77 16.41
C GLN A 269 -3.81 -14.83 17.34
N VAL A 270 -5.11 -14.63 17.06
CA VAL A 270 -5.99 -13.82 17.92
C VAL A 270 -6.16 -14.47 19.30
N ASP A 271 -6.31 -15.79 19.38
CA ASP A 271 -6.40 -16.51 20.66
C ASP A 271 -5.12 -16.33 21.49
N LYS A 272 -3.95 -16.49 20.87
CA LYS A 272 -2.67 -16.20 21.53
C LYS A 272 -2.59 -14.76 22.02
N LEU A 273 -2.99 -13.79 21.21
CA LEU A 273 -3.02 -12.38 21.61
C LEU A 273 -3.94 -12.14 22.81
N GLN A 274 -5.10 -12.81 22.87
CA GLN A 274 -5.99 -12.71 24.04
C GLN A 274 -5.36 -13.29 25.31
N ASN A 275 -4.65 -14.42 25.19
CA ASN A 275 -3.93 -15.03 26.30
C ASN A 275 -2.81 -14.09 26.80
N ASP A 276 -2.04 -13.50 25.89
CA ASP A 276 -0.95 -12.57 26.20
C ASP A 276 -1.51 -11.30 26.88
N LEU A 277 -2.62 -10.73 26.36
CA LEU A 277 -3.32 -9.60 26.99
C LEU A 277 -3.88 -9.95 28.37
N GLY A 278 -4.37 -11.18 28.56
CA GLY A 278 -4.84 -11.68 29.84
C GLY A 278 -3.73 -11.73 30.87
N SER A 279 -2.58 -12.30 30.49
CA SER A 279 -1.38 -12.35 31.33
C SER A 279 -0.93 -10.95 31.74
N LEU A 280 -0.78 -10.04 30.77
CA LEU A 280 -0.39 -8.65 31.02
C LEU A 280 -1.39 -7.93 31.94
N GLY A 281 -2.70 -8.16 31.76
CA GLY A 281 -3.73 -7.58 32.62
C GLY A 281 -3.63 -8.06 34.07
N THR A 282 -3.26 -9.32 34.32
CA THR A 282 -3.01 -9.81 35.69
C THR A 282 -1.77 -9.18 36.31
N LEU A 283 -0.72 -8.97 35.52
CA LEU A 283 0.51 -8.32 35.95
C LEU A 283 0.27 -6.85 36.31
N VAL A 284 -0.46 -6.10 35.47
CA VAL A 284 -0.85 -4.72 35.77
C VAL A 284 -1.65 -4.62 37.07
N ARG A 285 -2.57 -5.57 37.35
CA ARG A 285 -3.29 -5.61 38.63
C ARG A 285 -2.34 -5.80 39.82
N LYS A 286 -1.38 -6.72 39.73
CA LYS A 286 -0.37 -6.91 40.78
C LYS A 286 0.42 -5.63 41.05
N TYR A 287 0.83 -4.90 40.01
CA TYR A 287 1.53 -3.62 40.18
C TYR A 287 0.63 -2.54 40.79
N LEU A 288 -0.65 -2.48 40.42
CA LEU A 288 -1.63 -1.58 41.05
C LEU A 288 -1.80 -1.86 42.55
N ASP A 289 -1.76 -3.13 42.97
CA ASP A 289 -1.91 -3.51 44.38
C ASP A 289 -0.63 -3.26 45.21
N THR A 290 0.53 -3.19 44.55
CA THR A 290 1.85 -3.12 45.21
C THR A 290 2.41 -1.69 45.31
N LEU A 291 2.10 -0.83 44.34
CA LEU A 291 2.67 0.51 44.26
C LEU A 291 1.89 1.54 45.08
N THR A 292 2.61 2.49 45.67
CA THR A 292 2.04 3.57 46.50
C THR A 292 2.18 4.96 45.87
N ASP A 293 3.02 5.12 44.83
CA ASP A 293 3.20 6.39 44.13
C ASP A 293 1.95 6.75 43.30
N THR A 294 1.35 7.89 43.61
CA THR A 294 0.11 8.39 42.99
C THR A 294 0.24 8.61 41.48
N ASN A 295 1.41 9.04 40.99
CA ASN A 295 1.60 9.26 39.55
C ASN A 295 1.69 7.95 38.78
N GLN A 296 2.41 6.96 39.31
CA GLN A 296 2.53 5.62 38.72
C GLN A 296 1.21 4.87 38.77
N LEU A 297 0.46 4.98 39.87
CA LEU A 297 -0.89 4.43 40.00
C LEU A 297 -1.85 4.98 38.94
N ARG A 298 -1.78 6.29 38.65
CA ARG A 298 -2.58 6.91 37.58
C ARG A 298 -2.22 6.33 36.21
N GLN A 299 -0.93 6.20 35.91
CA GLN A 299 -0.45 5.62 34.63
C GLN A 299 -0.87 4.15 34.48
N LEU A 300 -0.75 3.35 35.55
CA LEU A 300 -1.18 1.95 35.56
C LEU A 300 -2.70 1.79 35.43
N SER A 301 -3.48 2.68 36.03
CA SER A 301 -4.94 2.70 35.88
C SER A 301 -5.34 2.99 34.42
N MET A 302 -4.69 3.99 33.79
CA MET A 302 -4.88 4.28 32.37
C MET A 302 -4.46 3.11 31.48
N LEU A 303 -3.34 2.45 31.80
CA LEU A 303 -2.89 1.26 31.07
C LEU A 303 -3.93 0.13 31.15
N LYS A 304 -4.48 -0.13 32.34
CA LYS A 304 -5.51 -1.14 32.56
C LYS A 304 -6.76 -0.85 31.72
N GLU A 305 -7.24 0.39 31.71
CA GLU A 305 -8.39 0.79 30.90
C GLU A 305 -8.15 0.54 29.40
N LYS A 306 -6.97 0.90 28.89
CA LYS A 306 -6.59 0.67 27.49
C LYS A 306 -6.50 -0.82 27.16
N LEU A 307 -5.92 -1.63 28.05
CA LEU A 307 -5.82 -3.08 27.88
C LEU A 307 -7.21 -3.74 27.88
N ASP A 308 -8.11 -3.32 28.76
CA ASP A 308 -9.50 -3.82 28.80
C ASP A 308 -10.26 -3.45 27.51
N ALA A 309 -10.06 -2.23 26.99
CA ALA A 309 -10.62 -1.82 25.71
C ALA A 309 -10.05 -2.64 24.54
N GLN A 310 -8.72 -2.86 24.52
CA GLN A 310 -8.06 -3.68 23.51
C GLN A 310 -8.55 -5.13 23.55
N ARG A 311 -8.73 -5.70 24.75
CA ARG A 311 -9.26 -7.05 24.92
C ARG A 311 -10.67 -7.18 24.36
N LYS A 312 -11.57 -6.22 24.65
CA LYS A 312 -12.91 -6.17 24.07
C LYS A 312 -12.88 -6.08 22.54
N ALA A 313 -12.01 -5.23 22.00
CA ALA A 313 -11.84 -5.11 20.55
C ALA A 313 -11.34 -6.42 19.92
N THR A 314 -10.41 -7.11 20.59
CA THR A 314 -9.85 -8.39 20.12
C THR A 314 -10.88 -9.53 20.15
N ILE A 315 -11.79 -9.54 21.13
CA ILE A 315 -12.93 -10.47 21.15
C ILE A 315 -13.85 -10.21 19.96
N ASN A 316 -14.19 -8.94 19.70
CA ASN A 316 -15.02 -8.58 18.56
C ASN A 316 -14.35 -8.93 17.22
N LEU A 317 -13.02 -8.82 17.15
CA LEU A 317 -12.23 -9.23 15.99
C LEU A 317 -12.30 -10.74 15.79
N GLN A 318 -12.13 -11.54 16.86
CA GLN A 318 -12.24 -13.00 16.82
C GLN A 318 -13.59 -13.45 16.26
N THR A 319 -14.69 -12.89 16.77
CA THR A 319 -16.04 -13.21 16.26
C THR A 319 -16.17 -12.87 14.78
N GLN A 320 -15.67 -11.70 14.35
CA GLN A 320 -15.73 -11.29 12.96
C GLN A 320 -14.92 -12.19 12.03
N ILE A 321 -13.74 -12.65 12.47
CA ILE A 321 -12.90 -13.59 11.72
C ILE A 321 -13.57 -14.96 11.63
N MET A 322 -14.14 -15.45 12.73
CA MET A 322 -14.86 -16.73 12.78
C MET A 322 -16.07 -16.76 11.82
N ASP A 323 -16.76 -15.62 11.66
CA ASP A 323 -17.91 -15.49 10.76
C ASP A 323 -17.52 -15.42 9.26
N LEU A 324 -16.24 -15.15 8.93
CA LEU A 324 -15.81 -14.91 7.54
C LEU A 324 -15.99 -16.12 6.62
N PRO A 325 -15.54 -17.34 6.97
CA PRO A 325 -15.70 -18.52 6.13
C PRO A 325 -17.17 -18.84 5.83
N ASP A 326 -18.04 -18.72 6.84
CA ASP A 326 -19.47 -18.97 6.66
C ASP A 326 -20.13 -17.87 5.82
N THR A 327 -19.72 -16.61 6.01
CA THR A 327 -20.17 -15.52 5.14
C THR A 327 -19.76 -15.78 3.69
N PHE A 328 -18.53 -16.27 3.45
CA PHE A 328 -18.06 -16.64 2.11
C PHE A 328 -18.90 -17.76 1.50
N ARG A 329 -19.10 -18.87 2.23
CA ARG A 329 -19.93 -20.01 1.81
C ARG A 329 -21.36 -19.59 1.45
N GLN A 330 -21.99 -18.76 2.29
CA GLN A 330 -23.34 -18.26 2.03
C GLN A 330 -23.42 -17.44 0.73
N GLN A 331 -22.34 -16.74 0.35
CA GLN A 331 -22.29 -15.91 -0.85
C GLN A 331 -21.75 -16.63 -2.09
N GLN A 332 -21.27 -17.88 -1.98
CA GLN A 332 -20.78 -18.69 -3.11
C GLN A 332 -21.79 -18.83 -4.25
N HIS A 333 -23.09 -18.82 -3.95
CA HIS A 333 -24.14 -18.85 -4.97
C HIS A 333 -24.03 -17.69 -5.98
N LYS A 334 -23.38 -16.56 -5.63
CA LYS A 334 -23.12 -15.43 -6.52
C LYS A 334 -22.06 -15.71 -7.58
N LEU A 335 -21.11 -16.61 -7.30
CA LEU A 335 -20.15 -17.10 -8.30
C LEU A 335 -20.84 -17.86 -9.44
N PHE A 336 -21.98 -18.47 -9.13
CA PHE A 336 -22.79 -19.25 -10.08
C PHE A 336 -23.99 -18.46 -10.66
N ARG A 337 -24.16 -17.17 -10.32
CA ARG A 337 -25.26 -16.37 -10.89
C ARG A 337 -25.04 -16.18 -12.39
N ARG A 338 -26.09 -16.46 -13.17
CA ARG A 338 -26.13 -16.24 -14.63
C ARG A 338 -25.76 -14.80 -14.94
N ARG A 339 -24.67 -14.61 -15.67
CA ARG A 339 -24.30 -13.32 -16.24
C ARG A 339 -25.39 -12.91 -17.24
N ALA A 340 -25.80 -11.64 -17.29
CA ALA A 340 -26.87 -11.17 -18.17
C ALA A 340 -26.64 -11.51 -19.66
N HIS A 341 -25.39 -11.68 -20.10
CA HIS A 341 -25.04 -12.11 -21.46
C HIS A 341 -25.20 -13.62 -21.73
N MET A 342 -25.50 -14.43 -20.71
CA MET A 342 -25.81 -15.87 -20.82
C MET A 342 -27.33 -16.14 -20.86
N GLU A 343 -28.16 -15.09 -20.81
CA GLU A 343 -29.61 -15.23 -20.94
C GLU A 343 -29.96 -15.79 -22.34
N GLY A 344 -30.70 -16.90 -22.38
CA GLY A 344 -31.04 -17.62 -23.63
C GLY A 344 -30.05 -18.71 -24.08
N ARG A 345 -28.91 -18.91 -23.40
CA ARG A 345 -27.97 -20.02 -23.71
C ARG A 345 -28.08 -21.12 -22.66
N ARG A 346 -28.54 -22.31 -23.05
CA ARG A 346 -28.54 -23.52 -22.21
C ARG A 346 -27.33 -24.38 -22.56
N LEU A 347 -26.62 -24.86 -21.53
CA LEU A 347 -25.70 -25.98 -21.68
C LEU A 347 -26.50 -27.19 -22.19
N PRO A 348 -26.07 -27.84 -23.29
CA PRO A 348 -26.64 -29.14 -23.65
C PRO A 348 -26.37 -30.15 -22.52
N PRO A 349 -27.25 -31.14 -22.32
CA PRO A 349 -27.04 -32.17 -21.30
C PRO A 349 -25.70 -32.87 -21.52
N LEU A 350 -24.78 -32.71 -20.58
CA LEU A 350 -23.39 -33.21 -20.68
C LEU A 350 -23.33 -34.72 -20.86
N GLU A 351 -24.34 -35.45 -20.39
CA GLU A 351 -24.54 -36.89 -20.61
C GLU A 351 -24.55 -37.29 -22.10
N GLN A 352 -24.99 -36.40 -22.99
CA GLN A 352 -24.98 -36.62 -24.44
C GLN A 352 -23.60 -36.34 -25.06
N ALA A 353 -22.80 -35.45 -24.45
CA ALA A 353 -21.46 -35.09 -24.91
C ALA A 353 -20.37 -36.06 -24.43
N ILE A 354 -20.59 -36.76 -23.31
CA ILE A 354 -19.64 -37.72 -22.74
C ILE A 354 -19.44 -38.95 -23.63
N LYS A 355 -20.51 -39.46 -24.27
CA LYS A 355 -20.43 -40.68 -25.11
C LYS A 355 -19.50 -40.52 -26.33
N PRO A 356 -19.57 -39.42 -27.11
CA PRO A 356 -18.60 -39.15 -28.17
C PRO A 356 -17.16 -38.91 -27.66
N LEU A 357 -17.00 -38.20 -26.55
CA LEU A 357 -15.68 -37.87 -25.98
C LEU A 357 -14.95 -39.13 -25.48
N ALA A 358 -15.67 -40.11 -24.96
CA ALA A 358 -15.08 -41.37 -24.48
C ALA A 358 -14.46 -42.24 -25.60
N ILE A 359 -14.72 -41.93 -26.87
CA ILE A 359 -14.20 -42.67 -28.03
C ILE A 359 -12.86 -42.05 -28.51
N LEU A 360 -12.54 -40.83 -28.08
CA LEU A 360 -11.35 -40.11 -28.53
C LEU A 360 -10.10 -40.50 -27.73
N PRO A 361 -8.90 -40.42 -28.34
CA PRO A 361 -7.63 -40.53 -27.62
C PRO A 361 -7.48 -39.42 -26.57
N PHE A 362 -6.81 -39.71 -25.45
CA PHE A 362 -6.68 -38.79 -24.30
C PHE A 362 -6.12 -37.40 -24.67
N ALA A 363 -5.16 -37.34 -25.61
CA ALA A 363 -4.60 -36.09 -26.09
C ALA A 363 -5.64 -35.21 -26.82
N ASP A 364 -6.53 -35.83 -27.60
CA ASP A 364 -7.59 -35.14 -28.33
C ASP A 364 -8.75 -34.74 -27.40
N ILE A 365 -9.03 -35.55 -26.37
CA ILE A 365 -9.99 -35.20 -25.31
C ILE A 365 -9.56 -33.91 -24.61
N ASN A 366 -8.28 -33.80 -24.21
CA ASN A 366 -7.78 -32.59 -23.55
C ASN A 366 -7.88 -31.38 -24.47
N ARG A 367 -7.50 -31.51 -25.76
CA ARG A 367 -7.61 -30.42 -26.72
C ARG A 367 -9.06 -29.94 -26.91
N VAL A 368 -10.01 -30.88 -27.01
CA VAL A 368 -11.44 -30.56 -27.15
C VAL A 368 -12.02 -30.00 -25.86
N ALA A 369 -11.56 -30.47 -24.70
CA ALA A 369 -11.94 -29.93 -23.40
C ALA A 369 -11.42 -28.49 -23.22
N ASP A 370 -10.18 -28.22 -23.61
CA ASP A 370 -9.58 -26.88 -23.59
C ASP A 370 -10.32 -25.94 -24.53
N GLU A 371 -10.67 -26.38 -25.73
CA GLU A 371 -11.45 -25.58 -26.68
C GLU A 371 -12.89 -25.35 -26.21
N PHE A 372 -13.51 -26.35 -25.57
CA PHE A 372 -14.84 -26.22 -24.96
C PHE A 372 -14.80 -25.24 -23.79
N LEU A 373 -13.81 -25.34 -22.90
CA LEU A 373 -13.59 -24.44 -21.78
C LEU A 373 -13.26 -23.01 -22.25
N ALA A 374 -12.49 -22.87 -23.34
CA ALA A 374 -12.22 -21.58 -24.00
C ALA A 374 -13.51 -20.89 -24.49
N ARG A 375 -14.55 -21.65 -24.83
CA ARG A 375 -15.86 -21.06 -25.19
C ARG A 375 -16.67 -20.57 -23.99
N PHE A 376 -16.35 -21.03 -22.77
CA PHE A 376 -16.87 -20.46 -21.52
C PHE A 376 -15.99 -19.32 -21.00
N SER A 377 -14.70 -19.36 -21.28
CA SER A 377 -13.73 -18.32 -20.95
C SER A 377 -13.62 -17.35 -22.13
N TYR A 378 -14.58 -16.43 -22.24
CA TYR A 378 -14.42 -15.23 -23.07
C TYR A 378 -13.06 -14.57 -22.74
N PRO A 379 -12.33 -14.02 -23.73
CA PRO A 379 -11.09 -13.28 -23.47
C PRO A 379 -11.42 -12.10 -22.57
N VAL A 380 -11.22 -12.29 -21.26
CA VAL A 380 -11.30 -11.33 -20.16
C VAL A 380 -12.36 -10.25 -20.41
N ALA A 381 -13.53 -10.35 -19.77
CA ALA A 381 -14.33 -9.16 -19.59
C ALA A 381 -13.44 -8.15 -18.85
N VAL A 382 -12.87 -7.20 -19.60
CA VAL A 382 -12.07 -6.12 -19.03
C VAL A 382 -13.07 -5.31 -18.26
N GLU A 383 -13.08 -5.49 -16.94
CA GLU A 383 -13.76 -4.55 -16.06
C GLU A 383 -13.13 -3.19 -16.38
N LEU A 384 -13.91 -2.27 -16.96
CA LEU A 384 -13.44 -0.93 -17.31
C LEU A 384 -12.83 -0.23 -16.09
N PHE A 385 -13.26 -0.63 -14.89
CA PHE A 385 -12.80 -0.15 -13.60
C PHE A 385 -12.89 -1.31 -12.59
N ASP A 386 -11.90 -1.46 -11.71
CA ASP A 386 -12.02 -2.34 -10.54
C ASP A 386 -13.03 -1.71 -9.55
N PRO A 387 -14.20 -2.35 -9.33
CA PRO A 387 -15.20 -1.81 -8.42
C PRO A 387 -14.68 -1.75 -6.97
N GLY A 388 -13.70 -2.58 -6.61
CA GLY A 388 -13.05 -2.56 -5.29
C GLY A 388 -12.25 -1.27 -5.08
N SER A 389 -11.40 -0.90 -6.03
CA SER A 389 -10.61 0.32 -6.02
C SER A 389 -11.47 1.58 -5.98
N LEU A 390 -12.54 1.63 -6.78
CA LEU A 390 -13.45 2.78 -6.85
C LEU A 390 -14.23 2.95 -5.53
N LEU A 391 -14.66 1.85 -4.91
CA LEU A 391 -15.31 1.88 -3.60
C LEU A 391 -14.36 2.21 -2.45
N GLN A 392 -13.08 1.82 -2.51
CA GLN A 392 -12.08 2.29 -1.55
C GLN A 392 -11.90 3.81 -1.64
N GLN A 393 -11.90 4.37 -2.85
CA GLN A 393 -11.84 5.82 -3.03
C GLN A 393 -13.08 6.50 -2.43
N PHE A 394 -14.29 5.99 -2.70
CA PHE A 394 -15.50 6.54 -2.09
C PHE A 394 -15.53 6.42 -0.57
N ASN A 395 -15.11 5.28 0.00
CA ASN A 395 -15.04 5.14 1.45
C ASN A 395 -14.01 6.09 2.07
N ARG A 396 -12.85 6.30 1.42
CA ARG A 396 -11.85 7.30 1.88
C ARG A 396 -12.41 8.72 1.85
N VAL A 397 -13.20 9.06 0.83
CA VAL A 397 -13.86 10.38 0.73
C VAL A 397 -14.95 10.52 1.80
N LEU A 398 -15.76 9.49 2.01
CA LEU A 398 -16.80 9.48 3.06
C LEU A 398 -16.21 9.55 4.47
N GLU A 399 -15.14 8.81 4.75
CA GLU A 399 -14.43 8.87 6.03
C GLU A 399 -13.74 10.23 6.27
N ARG A 400 -13.36 10.93 5.19
CA ARG A 400 -12.83 12.31 5.25
C ARG A 400 -13.94 13.30 5.59
N ASN A 401 -15.13 13.12 5.01
CA ASN A 401 -16.30 13.94 5.31
C ASN A 401 -16.83 13.70 6.73
N GLU A 402 -16.86 12.45 7.22
CA GLU A 402 -17.24 12.14 8.62
C GLU A 402 -16.26 12.74 9.65
N ARG A 403 -15.01 13.00 9.26
CA ARG A 403 -14.02 13.70 10.11
C ARG A 403 -14.09 15.22 10.01
N SER A 404 -14.83 15.76 9.04
CA SER A 404 -14.97 17.20 8.84
C SER A 404 -16.00 17.85 9.77
N GLU A 405 -16.77 17.06 10.53
CA GLU A 405 -17.70 17.57 11.57
C GLU A 405 -17.02 17.83 12.93
N ILE A 406 -15.72 17.55 13.06
CA ILE A 406 -14.94 17.94 14.24
C ILE A 406 -14.09 19.15 13.86
N ASP A 407 -14.69 20.34 13.96
CA ASP A 407 -13.98 21.62 13.98
C ASP A 407 -12.95 21.60 15.10
N THR A 408 -11.73 21.19 14.75
CA THR A 408 -10.54 21.64 15.44
C THR A 408 -9.93 22.68 14.54
N ILE A 409 -10.11 23.94 14.95
CA ILE A 409 -9.36 25.09 14.43
C ILE A 409 -7.89 24.76 14.65
N VAL A 410 -7.26 24.22 13.62
CA VAL A 410 -5.81 24.16 13.49
C VAL A 410 -5.45 25.39 12.67
N GLU A 411 -4.82 26.36 13.32
CA GLU A 411 -4.07 27.41 12.61
C GLU A 411 -2.90 26.72 11.91
N ASP A 412 -3.12 26.26 10.68
CA ASP A 412 -2.09 25.68 9.84
C ASP A 412 -1.52 26.75 8.91
N GLU A 413 -0.22 26.93 9.08
CA GLU A 413 0.70 27.63 8.19
C GLU A 413 0.54 27.15 6.74
N GLU A 414 0.52 28.13 5.82
CA GLU A 414 0.61 28.06 4.36
C GLU A 414 0.65 26.66 3.72
N VAL A 415 -0.53 26.03 3.60
CA VAL A 415 -0.76 25.00 2.59
C VAL A 415 -1.24 25.71 1.33
N GLU A 416 -0.44 25.68 0.26
CA GLU A 416 -0.90 26.10 -1.07
C GLU A 416 -2.07 25.18 -1.50
N LEU A 417 -3.28 25.69 -1.34
CA LEU A 417 -4.51 25.08 -1.82
C LEU A 417 -4.41 24.93 -3.34
N LEU A 418 -4.69 23.73 -3.86
CA LEU A 418 -4.92 23.52 -5.28
C LEU A 418 -6.03 24.49 -5.72
N GLU A 419 -5.74 25.33 -6.72
CA GLU A 419 -6.65 26.34 -7.22
C GLU A 419 -8.04 25.74 -7.47
N GLU A 420 -9.07 26.32 -6.85
CA GLU A 420 -10.46 25.90 -7.07
C GLU A 420 -10.76 25.91 -8.58
N PHE A 421 -11.38 24.84 -9.08
CA PHE A 421 -11.76 24.73 -10.47
C PHE A 421 -12.72 25.87 -10.85
N VAL A 422 -12.22 26.86 -11.60
CA VAL A 422 -13.04 27.92 -12.16
C VAL A 422 -13.62 27.44 -13.49
N SER A 423 -14.93 27.22 -13.53
CA SER A 423 -15.64 26.89 -14.77
C SER A 423 -15.45 28.00 -15.81
N GLN A 424 -15.00 27.64 -17.00
CA GLN A 424 -14.92 28.55 -18.16
C GLN A 424 -16.33 28.95 -18.67
N LEU A 425 -17.37 28.18 -18.33
CA LEU A 425 -18.75 28.46 -18.69
C LEU A 425 -19.42 29.31 -17.60
N THR A 426 -19.40 30.64 -17.74
CA THR A 426 -20.09 31.53 -16.81
C THR A 426 -21.61 31.51 -17.02
N PRO A 427 -22.43 31.73 -15.97
CA PRO A 427 -23.90 31.77 -16.11
C PRO A 427 -24.39 32.80 -17.13
N GLN A 428 -23.69 33.94 -17.24
CA GLN A 428 -24.03 34.99 -18.21
C GLN A 428 -23.76 34.55 -19.65
N MET A 429 -22.66 33.83 -19.89
CA MET A 429 -22.34 33.28 -21.20
C MET A 429 -23.37 32.23 -21.61
N VAL A 430 -23.73 31.32 -20.71
CA VAL A 430 -24.77 30.30 -20.98
C VAL A 430 -26.11 30.95 -21.34
N ALA A 431 -26.52 32.01 -20.64
CA ALA A 431 -27.75 32.75 -20.94
C ALA A 431 -27.69 33.41 -22.34
N SER A 432 -26.56 34.03 -22.68
CA SER A 432 -26.35 34.66 -23.99
C SER A 432 -26.39 33.64 -25.14
N VAL A 433 -25.73 32.49 -24.98
CA VAL A 433 -25.73 31.40 -25.97
C VAL A 433 -27.13 30.84 -26.15
N ARG A 434 -27.91 30.64 -25.08
CA ARG A 434 -29.31 30.19 -25.16
C ARG A 434 -30.18 31.17 -25.96
N GLN A 435 -30.00 32.47 -25.76
CA GLN A 435 -30.72 33.51 -26.51
C GLN A 435 -30.34 33.50 -28.00
N TRP A 436 -29.06 33.34 -28.31
CA TRP A 436 -28.56 33.22 -29.68
C TRP A 436 -29.10 31.97 -30.38
N MET A 437 -29.02 30.80 -29.73
CA MET A 437 -29.55 29.52 -30.26
C MET A 437 -31.04 29.61 -30.59
N ARG A 438 -31.82 30.36 -29.80
CA ARG A 438 -33.25 30.60 -30.09
C ARG A 438 -33.47 31.33 -31.42
N VAL A 439 -32.63 32.30 -31.75
CA VAL A 439 -32.77 33.10 -32.98
C VAL A 439 -32.26 32.30 -34.20
N VAL A 440 -31.24 31.50 -33.98
CA VAL A 440 -30.51 30.80 -35.05
C VAL A 440 -31.14 29.46 -35.44
N ILE A 441 -31.77 28.76 -34.50
CA ILE A 441 -32.42 27.48 -34.79
C ILE A 441 -33.75 27.73 -35.53
N PRO A 442 -33.92 27.23 -36.76
CA PRO A 442 -35.16 27.37 -37.50
C PRO A 442 -36.26 26.48 -36.89
N ALA A 443 -37.52 26.74 -37.25
CA ALA A 443 -38.68 26.01 -36.71
C ALA A 443 -38.62 24.48 -36.97
N GLU A 444 -37.93 24.06 -38.03
CA GLU A 444 -37.72 22.65 -38.38
C GLU A 444 -36.61 21.97 -37.58
N GLY A 445 -35.78 22.75 -36.87
CA GLY A 445 -34.61 22.29 -36.12
C GLY A 445 -33.30 22.41 -36.89
N ALA A 446 -32.19 22.25 -36.18
CA ALA A 446 -30.83 22.30 -36.75
C ALA A 446 -29.94 21.21 -36.16
N LEU A 447 -28.94 20.79 -36.91
CA LEU A 447 -27.93 19.85 -36.46
C LEU A 447 -26.92 20.56 -35.52
N LEU A 448 -26.50 19.87 -34.47
CA LEU A 448 -25.52 20.38 -33.51
C LEU A 448 -24.20 20.75 -34.21
N SER A 449 -23.75 19.92 -35.14
CA SER A 449 -22.56 20.22 -35.97
C SER A 449 -22.65 21.58 -36.64
N THR A 450 -23.77 21.87 -37.30
CA THR A 450 -24.01 23.16 -37.99
C THR A 450 -24.09 24.34 -37.02
N LEU A 451 -24.62 24.14 -35.81
CA LEU A 451 -24.68 25.19 -34.79
C LEU A 451 -23.31 25.48 -34.18
N ILE A 452 -22.47 24.46 -33.99
CA ILE A 452 -21.09 24.63 -33.51
C ILE A 452 -20.26 25.38 -34.55
N GLU A 453 -20.33 25.00 -35.83
CA GLU A 453 -19.63 25.71 -36.91
C GLU A 453 -20.08 27.16 -37.02
N ARG A 454 -21.38 27.41 -36.88
CA ARG A 454 -21.93 28.77 -36.92
C ARG A 454 -21.52 29.60 -35.70
N ALA A 455 -21.49 28.99 -34.51
CA ALA A 455 -21.00 29.65 -33.30
C ALA A 455 -19.52 30.04 -33.42
N LEU A 456 -18.70 29.21 -34.07
CA LEU A 456 -17.28 29.52 -34.33
C LEU A 456 -17.10 30.68 -35.32
N VAL A 457 -18.03 30.87 -36.26
CA VAL A 457 -17.97 31.97 -37.25
C VAL A 457 -18.49 33.28 -36.67
N GLU A 458 -19.59 33.22 -35.91
CA GLU A 458 -20.26 34.42 -35.38
C GLU A 458 -19.69 34.88 -34.02
N HIS A 459 -19.06 33.97 -33.27
CA HIS A 459 -18.56 34.20 -31.91
C HIS A 459 -17.17 33.57 -31.71
N ASP A 460 -16.95 32.93 -30.56
CA ASP A 460 -15.68 32.36 -30.13
C ASP A 460 -15.78 30.86 -29.80
N SER A 461 -14.63 30.26 -29.48
CA SER A 461 -14.53 28.84 -29.14
C SER A 461 -15.32 28.48 -27.88
N ASP A 462 -15.42 29.40 -26.90
CA ASP A 462 -16.14 29.17 -25.66
C ASP A 462 -17.66 29.16 -25.87
N THR A 463 -18.17 30.00 -26.79
CA THR A 463 -19.56 29.95 -27.25
C THR A 463 -19.87 28.61 -27.92
N ALA A 464 -18.97 28.11 -28.77
CA ALA A 464 -19.14 26.81 -29.43
C ALA A 464 -19.18 25.64 -28.42
N VAL A 465 -18.34 25.69 -27.38
CA VAL A 465 -18.38 24.72 -26.27
C VAL A 465 -19.68 24.83 -25.48
N ALA A 466 -20.17 26.04 -25.22
CA ALA A 466 -21.44 26.27 -24.54
C ALA A 466 -22.64 25.70 -25.34
N VAL A 467 -22.65 25.85 -26.66
CA VAL A 467 -23.68 25.26 -27.55
C VAL A 467 -23.70 23.73 -27.42
N GLN A 468 -22.53 23.09 -27.44
CA GLN A 468 -22.41 21.65 -27.23
C GLN A 468 -22.90 21.22 -25.85
N GLY A 469 -22.52 21.95 -24.79
CA GLY A 469 -22.95 21.69 -23.42
C GLY A 469 -24.46 21.79 -23.25
N ILE A 470 -25.08 22.85 -23.78
CA ILE A 470 -26.53 23.06 -23.73
C ILE A 470 -27.25 21.90 -24.45
N ALA A 471 -26.78 21.51 -25.63
CA ALA A 471 -27.38 20.41 -26.41
C ALA A 471 -27.34 19.05 -25.69
N ILE A 472 -26.24 18.75 -25.00
CA ILE A 472 -26.08 17.52 -24.23
C ILE A 472 -27.00 17.51 -23.01
N VAL A 473 -27.09 18.63 -22.28
CA VAL A 473 -28.01 18.74 -21.12
C VAL A 473 -29.46 18.58 -21.57
N SER A 474 -29.82 19.09 -22.75
CA SER A 474 -31.15 18.93 -23.34
C SER A 474 -31.51 17.50 -23.79
N LEU A 475 -30.60 16.52 -23.66
CA LEU A 475 -30.92 15.09 -23.81
C LEU A 475 -31.64 14.53 -22.57
N ASP A 476 -31.45 15.15 -21.40
CA ASP A 476 -32.12 14.76 -20.16
C ASP A 476 -33.23 15.76 -19.81
N PRO A 477 -34.52 15.40 -20.02
CA PRO A 477 -35.63 16.29 -19.71
C PRO A 477 -35.79 16.58 -18.21
N GLN A 478 -35.10 15.91 -17.29
CA GLN A 478 -35.19 16.24 -15.86
C GLN A 478 -34.27 17.40 -15.44
N ASN A 479 -33.19 17.66 -16.20
CA ASN A 479 -32.20 18.70 -15.86
C ASN A 479 -32.49 20.09 -16.46
N ASP A 480 -33.48 20.21 -17.36
CA ASP A 480 -33.80 21.48 -18.03
C ASP A 480 -34.91 22.29 -17.31
N GLU A 481 -35.42 21.80 -16.17
CA GLU A 481 -36.49 22.47 -15.40
C GLU A 481 -36.00 23.68 -14.58
N GLU A 482 -34.73 23.75 -14.20
CA GLU A 482 -34.26 24.75 -13.24
C GLU A 482 -33.79 26.09 -13.85
N MET A 483 -33.62 26.19 -15.18
CA MET A 483 -32.85 27.31 -15.77
C MET A 483 -33.50 28.05 -16.97
N SER A 484 -34.75 27.77 -17.34
CA SER A 484 -35.43 28.51 -18.43
C SER A 484 -36.97 28.53 -18.28
N VAL A 485 -37.53 29.70 -18.00
CA VAL A 485 -38.99 29.89 -17.86
C VAL A 485 -39.70 29.97 -19.22
N LEU A 486 -39.00 30.30 -20.32
CA LEU A 486 -39.64 30.77 -21.57
C LEU A 486 -39.58 29.82 -22.78
N PHE A 487 -38.56 28.96 -22.90
CA PHE A 487 -38.42 28.04 -24.04
C PHE A 487 -37.52 26.84 -23.70
N ARG A 488 -37.76 25.70 -24.37
CA ARG A 488 -37.07 24.43 -24.14
C ARG A 488 -36.38 23.96 -25.41
N PHE A 489 -35.17 23.42 -25.29
CA PHE A 489 -34.52 22.73 -26.42
C PHE A 489 -34.78 21.24 -26.32
N ARG A 490 -35.17 20.62 -27.43
CA ARG A 490 -35.27 19.16 -27.53
C ARG A 490 -34.18 18.66 -28.46
N ALA A 491 -33.30 17.83 -27.91
CA ALA A 491 -32.27 17.14 -28.67
C ALA A 491 -32.72 15.69 -28.98
N SER A 492 -32.51 15.24 -30.21
CA SER A 492 -32.64 13.83 -30.58
C SER A 492 -31.36 13.34 -31.25
N PRO A 493 -30.82 12.18 -30.85
CA PRO A 493 -29.58 11.66 -31.41
C PRO A 493 -29.76 11.27 -32.88
N THR A 494 -28.78 11.59 -33.72
CA THR A 494 -28.67 11.05 -35.07
C THR A 494 -27.60 9.95 -35.11
N ALA A 495 -27.58 9.17 -36.19
CA ALA A 495 -26.56 8.14 -36.40
C ALA A 495 -25.21 8.72 -36.86
N GLU A 496 -25.17 10.01 -37.19
CA GLU A 496 -24.01 10.70 -37.74
C GLU A 496 -23.09 11.19 -36.61
N ARG A 497 -21.80 11.35 -36.93
CA ARG A 497 -20.79 11.84 -35.99
C ARG A 497 -20.10 13.05 -36.58
N TYR A 498 -19.80 14.02 -35.74
CA TYR A 498 -19.03 15.20 -36.14
C TYR A 498 -17.69 15.26 -35.42
N SER A 499 -16.72 15.94 -36.04
CA SER A 499 -15.44 16.29 -35.45
C SER A 499 -15.00 17.64 -35.98
N ILE A 500 -15.08 18.67 -35.12
CA ILE A 500 -14.83 20.07 -35.46
C ILE A 500 -13.65 20.56 -34.61
N VAL A 501 -12.69 21.23 -35.25
CA VAL A 501 -11.55 21.85 -34.56
C VAL A 501 -11.95 23.26 -34.16
N LEU A 502 -11.83 23.57 -32.87
CA LEU A 502 -12.09 24.88 -32.29
C LEU A 502 -10.89 25.82 -32.55
N GLY A 503 -11.12 27.13 -32.54
CA GLY A 503 -10.11 28.13 -32.91
C GLY A 503 -8.87 28.18 -31.99
N ASP A 504 -8.94 27.56 -30.82
CA ASP A 504 -7.86 27.44 -29.82
C ASP A 504 -7.11 26.08 -29.87
N GLY A 505 -7.40 25.24 -30.87
CA GLY A 505 -6.80 23.92 -31.03
C GLY A 505 -7.51 22.79 -30.27
N ARG A 506 -8.56 23.08 -29.48
CA ARG A 506 -9.45 22.05 -28.92
C ARG A 506 -10.27 21.39 -30.02
N ARG A 507 -10.82 20.19 -29.76
CA ARG A 507 -11.62 19.45 -30.74
C ARG A 507 -12.96 19.00 -30.17
N ALA A 508 -14.05 19.58 -30.68
CA ALA A 508 -15.40 19.15 -30.39
C ALA A 508 -15.74 17.91 -31.23
N HIS A 509 -16.17 16.82 -30.60
CA HIS A 509 -16.56 15.59 -31.29
C HIS A 509 -17.70 14.90 -30.54
N GLY A 510 -18.54 14.17 -31.27
CA GLY A 510 -19.69 13.49 -30.70
C GLY A 510 -20.63 12.90 -31.74
N HIS A 511 -21.73 12.33 -31.27
CA HIS A 511 -22.88 12.05 -32.13
C HIS A 511 -23.58 13.38 -32.44
N ASP A 512 -23.97 13.56 -33.69
CA ASP A 512 -24.71 14.74 -34.06
C ASP A 512 -26.12 14.68 -33.45
N LEU A 513 -26.63 15.84 -33.07
CA LEU A 513 -27.92 15.97 -32.39
C LEU A 513 -28.80 16.87 -33.23
N HIS A 514 -30.03 16.44 -33.50
CA HIS A 514 -31.04 17.31 -34.07
C HIS A 514 -31.71 18.10 -32.94
N LEU A 515 -31.52 19.42 -32.95
CA LEU A 515 -32.00 20.36 -31.94
C LEU A 515 -33.22 21.12 -32.47
N SER A 516 -34.30 21.12 -31.69
CA SER A 516 -35.52 21.87 -32.00
C SER A 516 -35.95 22.72 -30.81
N VAL A 517 -36.55 23.88 -31.08
CA VAL A 517 -37.05 24.81 -30.05
C VAL A 517 -38.53 24.52 -29.79
N GLN A 518 -38.88 24.25 -28.55
CA GLN A 518 -40.26 24.17 -28.09
C GLN A 518 -40.63 25.42 -27.29
N LEU A 519 -41.75 26.05 -27.65
CA LEU A 519 -42.35 27.14 -26.88
C LEU A 519 -43.13 26.54 -25.71
N ASN A 520 -42.88 27.03 -24.49
CA ASN A 520 -43.69 26.68 -23.33
C ASN A 520 -45.05 27.40 -23.43
N PHE A 521 -46.10 26.67 -23.78
CA PHE A 521 -47.48 27.19 -23.93
C PHE A 521 -48.20 27.52 -22.60
N LYS A 522 -47.47 27.91 -21.54
CA LYS A 522 -48.09 28.24 -20.24
C LYS A 522 -48.52 29.70 -20.05
N ASP A 523 -48.18 30.63 -20.96
CA ASP A 523 -48.53 32.06 -20.83
C ASP A 523 -49.35 32.62 -22.03
N GLN A 524 -50.49 31.99 -22.38
CA GLN A 524 -51.50 32.63 -23.25
C GLN A 524 -52.83 32.93 -22.54
N THR A 525 -52.83 33.02 -21.22
CA THR A 525 -53.93 33.60 -20.45
C THR A 525 -53.40 34.58 -19.41
N GLN A 526 -53.06 35.78 -19.85
CA GLN A 526 -53.29 37.06 -19.14
C GLN A 526 -53.07 38.24 -20.07
#